data_AF-A0A9W8BDD6-F1
#
_entry.id   AF-A0A9W8BDD6-F1
#
_cell.length_a   1.000
_cell.length_b   1.000
_cell.length_c   1.000
_cell.angle_alpha   90.00
_cell.angle_beta   90.00
_cell.angle_gamma   90.00
#
_symmetry.space_group_name_H-M   'P 1'
#
loop_
_entity.id
_entity.type
_entity.pdbx_description
1 polymer ?
#
loop_
_entity_poly.entity_id
_entity_poly.type
_entity_poly.pdbx_seq_one_letter_code
_entity_poly.pdbx_strand_id
1 'polypeptide(L)'
;MDSIQPELFATVLSNVMLEAIPSVVGRVERKATVIGFALLVASARFQSNAKYAGLTGSVLRQLAAMLMDTTVKETKSMADRSIVDGSAPAAAAAAAAATAVATDEDLDSLEIEDTGYQASFARLATLGDIKIDPCPQITDPMVGLGQILKPVQAQIIVAAGPLSDETRECISHAIAQAQ
;
A
#
# COMPACT_ATOMS: atom_id res chain seq x y z
N MET A 1 6.54 -4.49 -21.06
CA MET A 1 7.69 -3.61 -20.77
C MET A 1 8.92 -4.09 -21.51
N ASP A 2 9.35 -5.35 -21.33
CA ASP A 2 10.56 -5.83 -22.03
C ASP A 2 10.39 -6.00 -23.55
N SER A 3 9.14 -6.03 -24.04
CA SER A 3 8.82 -5.94 -25.47
C SER A 3 9.15 -4.58 -26.08
N ILE A 4 9.27 -3.53 -25.26
CA ILE A 4 9.61 -2.16 -25.69
C ILE A 4 11.13 -1.99 -25.65
N GLN A 5 11.74 -2.35 -24.52
CA GLN A 5 13.18 -2.30 -24.32
C GLN A 5 13.58 -3.44 -23.38
N PRO A 6 14.55 -4.28 -23.76
CA PRO A 6 15.07 -5.32 -22.87
C PRO A 6 15.50 -4.72 -21.53
N GLU A 7 15.13 -5.38 -20.44
CA GLU A 7 15.53 -5.02 -19.07
C GLU A 7 14.92 -3.74 -18.52
N LEU A 8 14.07 -3.05 -19.30
CA LEU A 8 13.36 -1.88 -18.81
C LEU A 8 12.60 -2.19 -17.51
N PHE A 9 12.00 -3.37 -17.42
CA PHE A 9 11.32 -3.78 -16.19
C PHE A 9 12.28 -3.96 -15.01
N ALA A 10 13.46 -4.54 -15.21
CA ALA A 10 14.45 -4.70 -14.14
C ALA A 10 14.91 -3.34 -13.62
N THR A 11 15.21 -2.40 -14.52
CA THR A 11 15.67 -1.05 -14.16
C THR A 11 14.58 -0.27 -13.41
N VAL A 12 13.34 -0.31 -13.89
CA VAL A 12 12.21 0.36 -13.22
C VAL A 12 11.94 -0.29 -11.86
N LEU A 13 11.98 -1.62 -11.78
CA LEU A 13 11.80 -2.34 -10.53
C LEU A 13 12.87 -1.93 -9.51
N SER A 14 14.15 -1.97 -9.88
CA SER A 14 15.26 -1.70 -8.97
C SER A 14 15.33 -0.24 -8.51
N ASN A 15 15.13 0.70 -9.44
CA ASN A 15 15.45 2.12 -9.19
C ASN A 15 14.22 2.94 -8.81
N VAL A 16 13.00 2.49 -9.12
CA VAL A 16 11.79 3.28 -8.89
C VAL A 16 10.86 2.54 -7.94
N MET A 17 10.50 1.30 -8.31
CA MET A 17 9.46 0.59 -7.57
C MET A 17 9.94 0.20 -6.17
N LEU A 18 11.15 -0.36 -6.03
CA LEU A 18 11.69 -0.76 -4.72
C LEU A 18 11.88 0.42 -3.76
N GLU A 19 12.24 1.60 -4.28
CA GLU A 19 12.39 2.82 -3.47
C GLU A 19 11.04 3.37 -3.00
N ALA A 20 9.96 3.13 -3.75
CA ALA A 20 8.61 3.56 -3.40
C ALA A 20 7.91 2.64 -2.39
N ILE A 21 8.37 1.40 -2.19
CA ILE A 21 7.72 0.44 -1.28
C ILE A 21 7.56 1.00 0.15
N PRO A 22 8.58 1.61 0.77
CA PRO A 22 8.46 2.12 2.15
C PRO A 22 7.53 3.33 2.29
N SER A 23 7.20 4.05 1.21
CA SER A 23 6.32 5.23 1.28
C SER A 23 4.83 4.89 1.25
N VAL A 24 4.47 3.60 1.15
CA VAL A 24 3.07 3.16 1.14
C VAL A 24 2.53 3.13 2.58
N VAL A 25 1.58 4.02 2.88
CA VAL A 25 1.04 4.20 4.25
C VAL A 25 -0.30 3.50 4.45
N GLY A 26 -1.18 3.52 3.44
CA GLY A 26 -2.55 3.04 3.58
C GLY A 26 -2.65 1.53 3.78
N ARG A 27 -3.54 1.07 4.68
CA ARG A 27 -3.65 -0.36 5.04
C ARG A 27 -3.94 -1.26 3.84
N VAL A 28 -4.89 -0.87 2.99
CA VAL A 28 -5.27 -1.65 1.80
C VAL A 28 -4.14 -1.61 0.77
N GLU A 29 -3.49 -0.46 0.59
CA GLU A 29 -2.38 -0.27 -0.33
C GLU A 29 -1.15 -1.07 0.10
N ARG A 30 -0.78 -1.03 1.38
CA ARG A 30 0.32 -1.84 1.94
C ARG A 30 0.05 -3.32 1.72
N LYS A 31 -1.17 -3.77 2.01
CA LYS A 31 -1.57 -5.15 1.71
C LYS A 31 -1.44 -5.47 0.24
N ALA A 32 -2.05 -4.69 -0.65
CA ALA A 32 -1.96 -4.90 -2.09
C ALA A 32 -0.51 -4.88 -2.60
N THR A 33 0.34 -4.04 -2.02
CA THR A 33 1.76 -3.93 -2.35
C THR A 33 2.50 -5.20 -1.95
N VAL A 34 2.39 -5.63 -0.69
CA VAL A 34 3.02 -6.87 -0.20
C VAL A 34 2.59 -8.06 -1.05
N ILE A 35 1.29 -8.21 -1.30
CA ILE A 35 0.74 -9.32 -2.08
C ILE A 35 1.18 -9.26 -3.55
N GLY A 36 1.14 -8.08 -4.17
CA GLY A 36 1.55 -7.89 -5.56
C GLY A 36 3.03 -8.24 -5.79
N PHE A 37 3.92 -7.75 -4.92
CA PHE A 37 5.35 -8.07 -5.00
C PHE A 37 5.65 -9.52 -4.60
N ALA A 38 4.91 -10.10 -3.66
CA ALA A 38 5.01 -11.52 -3.34
C ALA A 38 4.66 -12.39 -4.54
N LEU A 39 3.57 -12.08 -5.25
CA LEU A 39 3.16 -12.79 -6.48
C LEU A 39 4.18 -12.60 -7.60
N LEU A 40 4.75 -11.40 -7.72
CA LEU A 40 5.82 -11.13 -8.67
C LEU A 40 7.02 -12.03 -8.40
N VAL A 41 7.48 -12.10 -7.15
CA VAL A 41 8.60 -12.94 -6.74
C VAL A 41 8.28 -14.43 -6.90
N ALA A 42 7.06 -14.86 -6.58
CA ALA A 42 6.65 -16.26 -6.76
C ALA A 42 6.42 -16.66 -8.23
N SER A 43 6.39 -15.71 -9.15
CA SER A 43 6.15 -15.99 -10.57
C SER A 43 7.31 -16.74 -11.20
N ALA A 44 7.01 -17.87 -11.85
CA ALA A 44 8.00 -18.66 -12.59
C ALA A 44 8.72 -17.84 -13.67
N ARG A 45 8.03 -16.89 -14.32
CA ARG A 45 8.64 -16.01 -15.33
C ARG A 45 9.68 -15.09 -14.71
N PHE A 46 9.40 -14.57 -13.53
CA PHE A 46 10.34 -13.73 -12.78
C PHE A 46 11.58 -14.53 -12.38
N GLN A 47 11.39 -15.74 -11.84
CA GLN A 47 12.49 -16.61 -11.41
C GLN A 47 13.31 -17.19 -12.57
N SER A 48 12.71 -17.38 -13.75
CA SER A 48 13.40 -17.92 -14.93
C SER A 48 14.45 -16.96 -15.53
N ASN A 49 14.33 -15.65 -15.27
CA ASN A 49 15.26 -14.66 -15.79
C ASN A 49 16.28 -14.29 -14.71
N ALA A 50 17.56 -14.60 -14.93
CA ALA A 50 18.64 -14.35 -13.98
C ALA A 50 18.70 -12.89 -13.49
N LYS A 51 18.37 -11.91 -14.35
CA LYS A 51 18.38 -10.49 -13.99
C LYS A 51 17.28 -10.13 -12.99
N TYR A 52 16.09 -10.69 -13.17
CA TYR A 52 14.98 -10.49 -12.24
C TYR A 52 15.15 -11.33 -10.97
N ALA A 53 15.59 -12.58 -11.11
CA ALA A 53 15.86 -13.46 -9.98
C ALA A 53 16.87 -12.83 -8.99
N GLY A 54 17.90 -12.13 -9.51
CA GLY A 54 18.84 -11.38 -8.68
C GLY A 54 18.23 -10.24 -7.86
N LEU A 55 17.05 -9.72 -8.25
CA LEU A 55 16.32 -8.69 -7.51
C LEU A 55 15.44 -9.28 -6.39
N THR A 56 15.24 -10.60 -6.35
CA THR A 56 14.39 -11.28 -5.35
C THR A 56 14.77 -10.89 -3.92
N GLY A 57 16.06 -10.92 -3.59
CA GLY A 57 16.53 -10.53 -2.26
C GLY A 57 16.19 -9.08 -1.91
N SER A 58 16.38 -8.16 -2.84
CA SER A 58 16.05 -6.73 -2.64
C SER A 58 14.55 -6.52 -2.45
N VAL A 59 13.69 -7.20 -3.22
CA VAL A 59 12.23 -7.16 -3.04
C VAL A 59 11.86 -7.67 -1.65
N LEU A 60 12.35 -8.86 -1.28
CA LEU A 60 12.06 -9.48 0.02
C LEU A 60 12.51 -8.61 1.20
N ARG A 61 13.67 -7.95 1.10
CA ARG A 61 14.14 -6.99 2.10
C ARG A 61 13.18 -5.83 2.29
N GLN A 62 12.71 -5.22 1.18
CA GLN A 62 11.77 -4.10 1.26
C GLN A 62 10.40 -4.53 1.81
N LEU A 63 9.94 -5.73 1.44
CA LEU A 63 8.69 -6.27 1.99
C LEU A 63 8.79 -6.56 3.49
N ALA A 64 9.89 -7.16 3.95
CA ALA A 64 10.11 -7.41 5.37
C ALA A 64 10.21 -6.10 6.17
N ALA A 65 10.97 -5.12 5.67
CA ALA A 65 11.06 -3.80 6.29
C ALA A 65 9.68 -3.14 6.41
N MET A 66 8.87 -3.20 5.35
CA MET A 66 7.50 -2.71 5.40
C MET A 66 6.65 -3.48 6.41
N LEU A 67 6.77 -4.81 6.52
CA LEU A 67 5.96 -5.58 7.49
C LEU A 67 6.38 -5.34 8.95
N MET A 68 7.67 -5.11 9.20
CA MET A 68 8.20 -4.79 10.53
C MET A 68 7.84 -3.38 10.99
N ASP A 69 7.63 -2.45 10.04
CA ASP A 69 7.24 -1.10 10.37
C ASP A 69 5.77 -1.02 10.85
N THR A 70 5.61 -1.24 12.15
CA THR A 70 4.35 -1.07 12.88
C THR A 70 4.08 0.39 13.27
N THR A 71 5.01 1.31 12.99
CA THR A 71 4.94 2.70 13.45
C THR A 71 4.05 3.59 12.60
N VAL A 72 3.46 3.04 11.54
CA VAL A 72 2.43 3.73 10.76
C VAL A 72 1.22 3.92 11.66
N LYS A 73 1.23 5.04 12.38
CA LYS A 73 0.07 5.65 13.00
C LYS A 73 -0.93 5.80 11.86
N GLU A 74 -1.92 4.90 11.82
CA GLU A 74 -3.09 5.10 10.98
C GLU A 74 -3.59 6.51 11.32
N THR A 75 -3.37 7.48 10.44
CA THR A 75 -3.81 8.86 10.62
C THR A 75 -5.32 8.80 10.57
N LYS A 76 -5.91 8.52 11.74
CA LYS A 76 -7.30 8.39 12.11
C LYS A 76 -8.28 8.47 10.92
N SER A 77 -8.30 7.44 10.07
CA SER A 77 -9.38 7.20 9.13
C SER A 77 -10.58 6.60 9.89
N MET A 78 -11.09 7.32 10.90
CA MET A 78 -12.29 6.92 11.66
C MET A 78 -13.59 7.22 10.91
N ALA A 79 -13.54 7.70 9.67
CA ALA A 79 -14.75 8.01 8.90
C ALA A 79 -15.32 6.80 8.13
N ASP A 80 -14.56 5.73 7.91
CA ASP A 80 -14.82 4.83 6.77
C ASP A 80 -15.30 3.40 7.12
N ARG A 81 -15.79 3.18 8.35
CA ARG A 81 -16.38 1.89 8.77
C ARG A 81 -17.86 1.94 9.17
N SER A 82 -18.57 3.07 8.96
CA SER A 82 -19.94 3.22 9.48
C SER A 82 -21.09 3.19 8.47
N ILE A 83 -20.91 2.64 7.26
CA ILE A 83 -22.01 2.54 6.27
C ILE A 83 -22.26 1.09 5.82
N VAL A 84 -22.27 0.17 6.77
CA VAL A 84 -22.95 -1.13 6.62
C VAL A 84 -23.82 -1.38 7.85
N ASP A 85 -24.64 -0.39 8.22
CA ASP A 85 -25.91 -0.69 8.89
C ASP A 85 -26.89 0.44 8.58
N GLY A 86 -27.95 0.09 7.86
CA GLY A 86 -28.91 1.02 7.27
C GLY A 86 -29.88 1.62 8.28
N SER A 87 -29.38 2.30 9.30
CA SER A 87 -30.21 3.09 10.23
C SER A 87 -29.37 4.05 11.08
N ALA A 88 -29.22 5.30 10.63
CA ALA A 88 -28.95 6.42 11.54
C ALA A 88 -29.60 7.73 11.02
N PRO A 89 -30.13 8.57 11.92
CA PRO A 89 -31.07 9.64 11.62
C PRO A 89 -30.38 10.92 11.13
N ALA A 90 -31.15 11.76 10.44
CA ALA A 90 -30.79 13.04 9.82
C ALA A 90 -30.19 14.14 10.75
N ALA A 91 -29.76 13.82 11.97
CA ALA A 91 -29.32 14.81 12.97
C ALA A 91 -27.80 15.09 12.95
N ALA A 92 -26.97 14.22 12.35
CA ALA A 92 -25.50 14.40 12.36
C ALA A 92 -24.98 15.39 11.29
N ALA A 93 -25.77 15.72 10.27
CA ALA A 93 -25.38 16.65 9.22
C ALA A 93 -25.36 18.13 9.68
N ALA A 94 -26.06 18.47 10.78
CA ALA A 94 -26.12 19.83 11.29
C ALA A 94 -24.93 20.21 12.21
N ALA A 95 -24.21 19.22 12.77
CA ALA A 95 -23.15 19.47 13.75
C ALA A 95 -21.78 19.78 13.13
N ALA A 96 -21.57 19.45 11.85
CA ALA A 96 -20.32 19.77 11.14
C ALA A 96 -20.29 21.20 10.56
N ALA A 97 -21.42 21.92 10.57
CA ALA A 97 -21.52 23.28 10.06
C ALA A 97 -21.34 24.37 11.14
N ALA A 98 -21.19 24.00 12.42
CA ALA A 98 -21.25 24.94 13.55
C ALA A 98 -19.90 25.21 14.25
N THR A 99 -18.77 24.74 13.71
CA THR A 99 -17.44 25.00 14.27
C THR A 99 -16.55 25.80 13.32
N ALA A 100 -17.15 26.80 12.67
CA ALA A 100 -16.44 27.88 11.99
C ALA A 100 -16.85 29.22 12.64
N VAL A 101 -16.53 29.37 13.93
CA VAL A 101 -16.38 30.72 14.50
C VAL A 101 -14.98 31.16 14.08
N ALA A 102 -14.93 31.72 12.88
CA ALA A 102 -13.81 32.50 12.40
C ALA A 102 -13.63 33.69 13.35
N THR A 103 -12.42 33.85 13.87
CA THR A 103 -11.93 35.13 14.36
C THR A 103 -11.88 36.08 13.17
N ASP A 104 -12.62 37.18 13.26
CA ASP A 104 -13.02 38.11 12.18
C ASP A 104 -11.88 39.05 11.69
N GLU A 105 -10.61 38.69 11.89
CA GLU A 105 -9.46 39.60 11.68
C GLU A 105 -8.45 39.15 10.60
N ASP A 106 -8.71 38.07 9.85
CA ASP A 106 -7.76 37.53 8.85
C ASP A 106 -8.33 37.46 7.41
N LEU A 107 -9.36 38.25 7.11
CA LEU A 107 -10.00 38.28 5.78
C LEU A 107 -9.33 39.23 4.76
N ASP A 108 -8.40 40.09 5.20
CA ASP A 108 -7.76 41.08 4.32
C ASP A 108 -6.48 40.58 3.63
N SER A 109 -6.06 39.32 3.83
CA SER A 109 -4.85 38.72 3.22
C SER A 109 -5.12 37.68 2.14
N LEU A 110 -6.38 37.48 1.73
CA LEU A 110 -6.70 36.65 0.57
C LEU A 110 -6.51 37.45 -0.72
N GLU A 111 -5.26 37.64 -1.14
CA GLU A 111 -4.94 37.87 -2.56
C GLU A 111 -5.39 36.64 -3.35
N ILE A 112 -6.67 36.63 -3.73
CA ILE A 112 -7.22 35.72 -4.72
C ILE A 112 -6.58 36.13 -6.05
N GLU A 113 -5.43 35.52 -6.35
CA GLU A 113 -4.78 35.63 -7.64
C GLU A 113 -5.78 35.34 -8.77
N ASP A 114 -5.72 36.19 -9.77
CA ASP A 114 -6.70 36.39 -10.82
C ASP A 114 -6.98 35.12 -11.66
N THR A 115 -8.10 34.48 -11.36
CA THR A 115 -9.16 34.06 -12.30
C THR A 115 -8.80 33.33 -13.60
N GLY A 116 -7.95 32.31 -13.52
CA GLY A 116 -8.11 31.14 -14.39
C GLY A 116 -9.21 30.23 -13.83
N TYR A 117 -10.36 30.11 -14.51
CA TYR A 117 -11.48 29.16 -14.25
C TYR A 117 -11.28 28.25 -13.01
N GLN A 118 -11.73 28.70 -11.83
CA GLN A 118 -11.81 27.81 -10.67
C GLN A 118 -12.96 26.81 -10.91
N ALA A 119 -12.63 25.63 -11.44
CA ALA A 119 -13.55 24.51 -11.46
C ALA A 119 -13.71 24.00 -10.02
N SER A 120 -14.76 24.44 -9.32
CA SER A 120 -15.12 23.89 -8.02
C SER A 120 -15.57 22.43 -8.20
N PHE A 121 -14.73 21.48 -7.80
CA PHE A 121 -15.09 20.07 -7.73
C PHE A 121 -15.92 19.82 -6.46
N ALA A 122 -17.25 19.88 -6.59
CA ALA A 122 -18.16 19.48 -5.52
C ALA A 122 -18.34 17.95 -5.56
N ARG A 123 -17.60 17.24 -4.71
CA ARG A 123 -17.79 15.80 -4.53
C ARG A 123 -19.14 15.55 -3.84
N LEU A 124 -19.99 14.71 -4.44
CA LEU A 124 -21.21 14.26 -3.76
C LEU A 124 -20.84 13.49 -2.49
N ALA A 125 -21.27 14.00 -1.33
CA ALA A 125 -21.06 13.35 -0.03
C ALA A 125 -21.63 11.92 0.05
N THR A 126 -22.58 11.58 -0.83
CA THR A 126 -23.16 10.23 -0.94
C THR A 126 -22.27 9.26 -1.71
N LEU A 127 -21.32 9.74 -2.52
CA LEU A 127 -20.27 8.96 -3.16
C LEU A 127 -19.01 9.03 -2.28
N GLY A 128 -19.02 8.23 -1.21
CA GLY A 128 -17.82 7.95 -0.42
C GLY A 128 -16.68 7.44 -1.30
N ASP A 129 -15.45 7.49 -0.80
CA ASP A 129 -14.31 6.87 -1.49
C ASP A 129 -14.51 5.36 -1.47
N ILE A 130 -15.07 4.80 -2.55
CA ILE A 130 -15.15 3.35 -2.70
C ILE A 130 -13.74 2.85 -2.93
N LYS A 131 -13.08 2.46 -1.84
CA LYS A 131 -11.75 1.88 -1.87
C LYS A 131 -11.86 0.41 -2.25
N ILE A 132 -11.52 0.10 -3.49
CA ILE A 132 -11.53 -1.28 -3.98
C ILE A 132 -10.30 -2.01 -3.41
N ASP A 133 -10.56 -3.04 -2.61
CA ASP A 133 -9.53 -3.95 -2.11
C ASP A 133 -9.34 -5.10 -3.12
N PRO A 134 -8.17 -5.24 -3.76
CA PRO A 134 -7.94 -6.31 -4.74
C PRO A 134 -7.78 -7.68 -4.10
N CYS A 135 -7.59 -7.77 -2.77
CA CYS A 135 -7.36 -9.01 -2.05
C CYS A 135 -8.23 -9.07 -0.78
N PRO A 136 -9.57 -9.08 -0.91
CA PRO A 136 -10.48 -9.02 0.24
C PRO A 136 -10.37 -10.26 1.14
N GLN A 137 -9.97 -11.40 0.60
CA GLN A 137 -9.79 -12.65 1.34
C GLN A 137 -8.56 -12.65 2.27
N ILE A 138 -7.63 -11.72 2.07
CA ILE A 138 -6.40 -11.62 2.86
C ILE A 138 -6.60 -10.52 3.91
N THR A 139 -6.74 -10.90 5.17
CA THR A 139 -6.92 -9.92 6.27
C THR A 139 -5.58 -9.37 6.76
N ASP A 140 -4.57 -10.25 6.85
CA ASP A 140 -3.22 -9.94 7.32
C ASP A 140 -2.21 -10.07 6.16
N PRO A 141 -1.49 -8.99 5.79
CA PRO A 141 -0.49 -9.05 4.73
C PRO A 141 0.66 -10.03 5.04
N MET A 142 1.00 -10.27 6.30
CA MET A 142 2.06 -11.22 6.68
C MET A 142 1.64 -12.67 6.37
N VAL A 143 0.42 -13.04 6.72
CA VAL A 143 -0.15 -14.36 6.39
C VAL A 143 -0.25 -14.53 4.88
N GLY A 144 -0.73 -13.50 4.17
CA GLY A 144 -0.83 -13.54 2.71
C GLY A 144 0.53 -13.67 2.01
N LEU A 145 1.55 -12.96 2.49
CA LEU A 145 2.94 -13.14 2.03
C LEU A 145 3.39 -14.60 2.19
N GLY A 146 3.16 -15.17 3.37
CA GLY A 146 3.47 -16.56 3.65
C GLY A 146 2.79 -17.55 2.70
N GLN A 147 1.49 -17.39 2.48
CA GLN A 147 0.69 -18.25 1.59
C GLN A 147 1.24 -18.25 0.16
N ILE A 148 1.69 -17.09 -0.33
CA ILE A 148 2.19 -16.93 -1.69
C ILE A 148 3.62 -17.47 -1.84
N LEU A 149 4.48 -17.29 -0.84
CA LEU A 149 5.87 -17.72 -0.91
C LEU A 149 6.08 -19.21 -0.59
N LYS A 150 5.15 -19.84 0.12
CA LYS A 150 5.25 -21.26 0.53
C LYS A 150 5.51 -22.22 -0.63
N PRO A 151 4.85 -22.14 -1.81
CA PRO A 151 5.12 -23.03 -2.94
C PRO A 151 6.53 -22.88 -3.53
N VAL A 152 7.15 -21.70 -3.38
CA VAL A 152 8.48 -21.38 -3.92
C VAL A 152 9.56 -21.30 -2.82
N GLN A 153 9.26 -21.76 -1.61
CA GLN A 153 10.10 -21.59 -0.42
C GLN A 153 11.57 -21.99 -0.64
N ALA A 154 11.83 -23.11 -1.33
CA ALA A 154 13.20 -23.56 -1.59
C ALA A 154 14.03 -22.52 -2.38
N GLN A 155 13.42 -21.85 -3.36
CA GLN A 155 14.06 -20.82 -4.17
C GLN A 155 14.28 -19.54 -3.34
N ILE A 156 13.28 -19.20 -2.52
CA ILE A 156 13.33 -18.04 -1.62
C ILE A 156 14.44 -18.19 -0.58
N ILE A 157 14.63 -19.38 0.00
CA ILE A 157 15.70 -19.63 0.99
C ILE A 157 17.08 -19.34 0.39
N VAL A 158 17.32 -19.78 -0.86
CA VAL A 158 18.58 -19.52 -1.55
C VAL A 158 18.77 -18.02 -1.80
N ALA A 159 17.74 -17.34 -2.32
CA ALA A 159 17.77 -15.90 -2.59
C ALA A 159 17.86 -15.04 -1.31
N ALA A 160 17.38 -15.57 -0.18
CA ALA A 160 17.43 -14.91 1.11
C ALA A 160 18.77 -15.07 1.84
N GLY A 161 19.66 -15.97 1.38
CA GLY A 161 20.99 -16.19 1.96
C GLY A 161 21.77 -14.92 2.33
N PRO A 162 21.91 -13.92 1.44
CA PRO A 162 22.64 -12.68 1.71
C PRO A 162 21.85 -11.60 2.48
N LEU A 163 20.63 -11.88 2.93
CA LEU A 163 19.80 -10.92 3.68
C LEU A 163 20.15 -10.88 5.17
N SER A 164 19.75 -9.82 5.87
CA SER A 164 19.91 -9.71 7.32
C SER A 164 19.11 -10.77 8.06
N ASP A 165 19.56 -11.17 9.26
CA ASP A 165 18.89 -12.17 10.10
C ASP A 165 17.43 -11.82 10.36
N GLU A 166 17.17 -10.57 10.74
CA GLU A 166 15.81 -10.05 10.99
C GLU A 166 14.90 -10.25 9.76
N THR A 167 15.40 -9.93 8.57
CA THR A 167 14.65 -10.10 7.32
C THR A 167 14.32 -11.57 7.08
N ARG A 168 15.31 -12.46 7.29
CA ARG A 168 15.14 -13.90 7.09
C ARG A 168 14.15 -14.50 8.09
N GLU A 169 14.21 -14.06 9.34
CA GLU A 169 13.27 -14.48 10.39
C GLU A 169 11.86 -14.02 10.09
N CYS A 170 11.66 -12.77 9.67
CA CYS A 170 10.34 -12.26 9.27
C CYS A 170 9.72 -13.06 8.12
N ILE A 171 10.50 -13.34 7.07
CA ILE A 171 10.02 -14.12 5.91
C ILE A 171 9.72 -15.57 6.33
N SER A 172 10.60 -16.18 7.14
CA SER A 172 10.41 -17.55 7.62
C SER A 172 9.18 -17.66 8.51
N HIS A 173 8.98 -16.67 9.39
CA HIS A 173 7.79 -16.54 10.24
C HIS A 173 6.51 -16.39 9.41
N ALA A 174 6.52 -15.51 8.40
CA ALA A 174 5.39 -15.35 7.48
C ALA A 174 5.02 -16.67 6.80
N ILE A 175 6.00 -17.41 6.26
CA ILE A 175 5.78 -18.71 5.61
C ILE A 175 5.25 -19.76 6.61
N ALA A 176 5.76 -19.75 7.85
CA ALA A 176 5.32 -20.67 8.88
C ALA A 176 3.85 -20.45 9.31
N GLN A 177 3.38 -19.20 9.32
CA GLN A 177 2.00 -18.86 9.68
C GLN A 177 0.95 -19.21 8.62
N ALA A 178 1.37 -19.52 7.39
CA ALA A 178 0.47 -19.85 6.29
C ALA A 178 -0.06 -21.30 6.34
N GLN A 179 -0.44 -21.79 7.53
CA GLN A 179 -0.98 -23.14 7.77
C GLN A 179 -2.51 -23.16 7.78
#